data_AF-A0A2H3AXV2-F1
#
_entry.id   AF-A0A2H3AXV2-F1
#
_cell.length_a   1.000
_cell.length_b   1.000
_cell.length_c   1.000
_cell.angle_alpha   90.00
_cell.angle_beta   90.00
_cell.angle_gamma   90.00
#
_symmetry.space_group_name_H-M   'P 1'
#
loop_
_entity.id
_entity.type
_entity.pdbx_description
1 polymer ?
#
loop_
_entity_poly.entity_id
_entity_poly.type
_entity_poly.pdbx_seq_one_letter_code
_entity_poly.pdbx_strand_id
1 'polypeptide(L)' 'FLCPDTLDIDLVWHTHQLMAPQYSRDCLEHVHRFIDHDDKITENRLSRAFDITCRAWQDRFGIPYTHCGCPLP' A
#
# COMPACT_ATOMS: atom_id res chain seq x y z
N PHE A 1 -6.24 -6.29 3.42
CA PHE A 1 -5.85 -5.38 2.33
C PHE A 1 -4.36 -5.48 2.26
N LEU A 2 -3.85 -6.00 1.15
CA LEU A 2 -2.43 -5.90 0.82
C LEU A 2 -2.33 -4.56 0.10
N CYS A 3 -1.78 -3.56 0.79
CA CYS A 3 -1.49 -2.28 0.16
C CYS A 3 -0.37 -2.58 -0.85
N PRO A 4 -0.49 -2.20 -2.13
CA PRO A 4 0.55 -2.45 -3.11
C PRO A 4 1.85 -1.70 -2.75
N ASP A 5 2.89 -2.48 -2.48
CA ASP A 5 4.16 -2.04 -1.91
C ASP A 5 5.01 -1.27 -2.93
N THR A 6 4.77 0.03 -3.06
CA THR A 6 5.90 0.89 -3.38
C THR A 6 6.68 1.11 -2.08
N LEU A 7 8.01 1.04 -2.15
CA LEU A 7 8.90 1.07 -0.97
C LEU A 7 8.66 2.29 -0.07
N ASP A 8 8.32 3.43 -0.67
CA ASP A 8 7.99 4.66 0.05
C ASP A 8 6.72 4.53 0.91
N ILE A 9 5.67 3.92 0.38
CA ILE A 9 4.41 3.68 1.11
C ILE A 9 4.64 2.69 2.26
N ASP A 10 5.40 1.62 1.99
CA ASP A 10 5.71 0.60 2.98
C ASP A 10 6.51 1.17 4.17
N LEU A 11 7.56 1.96 3.88
CA LEU A 11 8.36 2.61 4.92
C LEU A 11 7.55 3.59 5.78
N VAL A 12 6.69 4.41 5.16
CA VAL A 12 5.81 5.33 5.88
C VAL A 12 4.83 4.55 6.76
N TRP A 13 4.27 3.46 6.24
CA TRP A 13 3.33 2.62 6.98
C TRP A 13 3.99 1.99 8.21
N HIS A 14 5.15 1.35 8.05
CA HIS A 14 5.92 0.80 9.17
C HIS A 14 6.33 1.85 10.19
N THR A 15 6.69 3.06 9.74
CA THR A 15 6.99 4.19 10.64
C THR A 15 5.76 4.58 11.45
N HIS A 16 4.57 4.63 10.82
CA HIS A 16 3.33 4.94 11.52
C HIS A 16 2.96 3.86 12.56
N GLN A 17 3.23 2.58 12.27
CA GLN A 17 3.01 1.49 13.23
C GLN A 17 3.81 1.64 14.55
N LEU A 18 4.92 2.39 14.55
CA LEU A 18 5.67 2.72 15.77
C LEU A 18 4.88 3.59 16.76
N MET A 19 3.84 4.29 16.28
CA MET A 19 2.94 5.12 17.09
C MET A 19 1.62 4.38 17.38
N ALA A 20 1.71 3.23 18.05
CA ALA A 20 0.57 2.29 18.21
C ALA A 20 -0.79 2.93 18.60
N PRO A 21 -0.89 3.91 19.52
CA PRO A 21 -2.18 4.53 19.86
C PRO A 21 -2.77 5.38 18.73
N GLN A 22 -1.93 6.08 17.98
CA GLN A 22 -2.34 6.86 16.80
C GLN A 22 -2.69 5.91 15.66
N TYR A 23 -1.82 4.94 15.37
CA TYR A 23 -2.04 3.96 14.32
C TYR A 23 -3.37 3.21 14.46
N SER A 24 -3.69 2.74 15.66
CA SER A 24 -4.96 2.05 15.93
C SER A 24 -6.18 2.95 15.71
N ARG A 25 -6.08 4.22 16.14
CA ARG A 25 -7.15 5.21 15.97
C ARG A 25 -7.39 5.52 14.50
N ASP A 26 -6.33 5.82 13.76
CA ASP A 26 -6.38 6.18 12.35
C ASP A 26 -6.89 5.00 11.50
N CYS A 27 -6.50 3.77 11.86
CA CYS A 27 -7.04 2.56 11.25
C CYS A 27 -8.56 2.45 11.43
N LEU A 28 -9.08 2.72 12.63
CA LEU A 28 -10.51 2.68 12.91
C LEU A 28 -11.27 3.83 12.26
N GLU A 29 -10.68 5.02 12.21
CA GLU A 29 -11.29 6.22 11.64
C GLU A 29 -11.41 6.13 10.11
N HIS A 30 -10.34 5.73 9.43
CA HIS A 30 -10.29 5.77 7.96
C HIS A 30 -10.64 4.44 7.29
N VAL A 31 -10.36 3.31 7.94
CA VAL A 31 -10.49 1.98 7.33
C VAL A 31 -11.45 1.08 8.12
N HIS A 32 -11.95 1.55 9.27
CA HIS A 32 -12.92 0.87 10.14
C HIS A 32 -12.47 -0.51 10.64
N ARG A 33 -11.17 -0.79 10.56
CA ARG A 33 -10.56 -2.03 11.04
C ARG A 33 -9.08 -1.81 11.24
N PHE A 34 -8.50 -2.54 12.19
CA PHE A 34 -7.06 -2.60 12.34
C PHE A 34 -6.43 -3.26 11.10
N ILE A 35 -5.36 -2.66 10.57
CA ILE A 35 -4.59 -3.24 9.48
C ILE A 35 -3.37 -3.91 10.09
N ASP A 36 -3.35 -5.23 10.02
CA ASP A 36 -2.23 -6.04 10.45
C ASP A 36 -1.32 -6.35 9.26
N HIS A 37 0.00 -6.29 9.50
CA HIS A 37 0.99 -6.63 8.48
C HIS A 37 1.23 -8.14 8.56
N ASP A 38 0.68 -8.88 7.60
CA ASP A 38 0.88 -10.34 7.52
C ASP A 38 2.09 -10.64 6.63
N ASP A 39 3.26 -10.75 7.27
CA ASP A 39 4.55 -11.09 6.62
C ASP A 39 4.55 -12.47 5.93
N LYS A 40 3.53 -13.30 6.14
CA LYS A 40 3.50 -14.69 5.66
C LYS A 40 2.73 -14.87 4.35
N ILE A 41 2.50 -13.79 3.63
CA ILE A 41 1.73 -13.83 2.39
C ILE A 41 2.59 -14.34 1.23
N THR A 42 2.12 -15.39 0.57
CA THR A 42 2.75 -15.95 -0.64
C THR A 42 2.86 -14.92 -1.76
N GLU A 43 4.02 -14.84 -2.42
CA GLU A 43 4.35 -13.90 -3.51
C GLU A 43 3.24 -13.74 -4.58
N ASN A 44 2.55 -14.83 -4.93
CA ASN A 44 1.48 -14.81 -5.94
C ASN A 44 0.24 -13.97 -5.51
N ARG A 45 -0.04 -13.90 -4.22
CA ARG A 45 -1.15 -13.06 -3.73
C ARG A 45 -0.76 -11.58 -3.75
N LEU A 46 0.53 -11.29 -3.53
CA LEU A 46 1.07 -9.94 -3.56
C LEU A 46 1.04 -9.35 -4.97
N SER A 47 1.54 -10.10 -5.97
CA SER A 47 1.54 -9.65 -7.36
C SER A 47 0.14 -9.35 -7.90
N ARG A 48 -0.84 -10.20 -7.57
CA ARG A 48 -2.24 -9.95 -7.97
C ARG A 48 -2.84 -8.72 -7.31
N ALA A 49 -2.58 -8.49 -6.02
CA ALA A 49 -3.07 -7.29 -5.33
C ALA A 49 -2.42 -6.02 -5.88
N PHE A 50 -1.14 -6.09 -6.23
CA PHE A 50 -0.41 -5.03 -6.90
C PHE A 50 -1.02 -4.69 -8.27
N ASP A 51 -1.24 -5.68 -9.12
CA ASP A 51 -1.86 -5.49 -10.44
C ASP A 51 -3.25 -4.85 -10.35
N ILE A 52 -4.07 -5.31 -9.39
CA ILE A 52 -5.41 -4.74 -9.15
C ILE A 52 -5.29 -3.27 -8.80
N THR A 53 -4.34 -2.90 -7.95
CA THR A 53 -4.22 -1.50 -7.52
C THR A 53 -3.66 -0.62 -8.62
N CYS A 54 -2.69 -1.10 -9.39
CA CYS A 54 -2.18 -0.40 -10.58
C CYS A 54 -3.31 -0.07 -11.56
N ARG A 55 -4.20 -1.03 -11.84
CA ARG A 55 -5.37 -0.81 -12.71
C ARG A 55 -6.34 0.19 -12.10
N ALA A 56 -6.72 0.01 -10.84
CA ALA A 56 -7.66 0.91 -10.16
C ALA A 56 -7.14 2.35 -10.09
N TRP A 57 -5.84 2.54 -9.91
CA TRP A 57 -5.20 3.87 -9.90
C TRP A 57 -5.21 4.51 -11.28
N GLN A 58 -4.81 3.77 -12.32
CA GLN A 58 -4.85 4.24 -13.71
C GLN A 58 -6.27 4.61 -14.14
N ASP A 59 -7.27 3.80 -13.79
CA ASP A 59 -8.67 4.06 -14.12
C ASP A 59 -9.20 5.31 -13.41
N ARG A 60 -8.74 5.59 -12.18
CA ARG A 60 -9.20 6.71 -11.36
C ARG A 60 -8.52 8.03 -11.68
N PHE A 61 -7.21 8.00 -11.93
CA PHE A 61 -6.37 9.21 -12.04
C PHE A 61 -5.77 9.42 -13.43
N GLY A 62 -5.88 8.44 -14.33
CA GLY A 62 -5.36 8.54 -15.69
C GLY A 62 -3.83 8.48 -15.80
N ILE A 63 -3.13 8.22 -14.69
CA ILE A 63 -1.66 8.14 -14.62
C ILE A 63 -1.22 6.78 -14.06
N PRO A 64 0.00 6.31 -14.39
CA PRO A 64 0.53 5.07 -13.83
C PRO A 64 0.69 5.13 -12.31
N TYR A 65 0.44 4.00 -11.62
CA TYR A 65 0.67 3.89 -10.17
C TYR A 65 2.15 3.89 -9.81
N THR A 66 2.97 3.25 -10.64
CA THR A 66 4.42 3.23 -10.47
C THR A 66 5.11 3.98 -11.58
N HIS A 67 6.11 4.76 -11.21
CA HIS A 67 7.06 5.34 -12.14
C HIS A 67 8.33 4.49 -12.11
N CYS A 68 8.83 4.07 -13.28
CA CYS A 68 10.21 3.61 -13.35
C CYS A 68 11.11 4.78 -12.91
N GLY A 69 12.13 4.54 -12.10
CA GLY A 69 13.23 5.50 -11.88
C GLY A 69 14.09 5.76 -13.13
N CYS A 70 13.58 5.40 -14.31
CA CYS A 70 14.14 5.70 -15.61
C CYS A 70 14.08 7.22 -15.82
N PRO A 71 15.16 7.86 -16.30
CA PRO A 71 15.07 9.28 -16.68
C PRO A 71 13.94 9.45 -17.71
N LEU A 72 13.15 10.51 -17.54
CA LEU A 72 12.16 10.91 -18.53
C LEU A 72 12.86 11.15 -19.88
N PRO A 73 12.27 10.72 -21.02
CA PRO A 73 12.81 11.01 -22.35
C PRO A 73 12.83 12.51 -22.66
#